data_AF-L0J8U9-F1
#
_entry.id   AF-L0J8U9-F1
#
_cell.length_a   1.000
_cell.length_b   1.000
_cell.length_c   1.000
_cell.angle_alpha   90.00
_cell.angle_beta   90.00
_cell.angle_gamma   90.00
#
_symmetry.space_group_name_H-M   'P 1'
#
loop_
_entity.id
_entity.type
_entity.pdbx_description
1 polymer ?
#
loop_
_entity_poly.entity_id
_entity_poly.type
_entity_poly.pdbx_seq_one_letter_code
_entity_poly.pdbx_strand_id
1 'polypeptide(L)'
;MLNLLTTLHASHNGEFYRTRLHDLLDVAELIRESPRRLESATTAHGSLIMWFSPRSRSLVNKHATELLLATTTFSASQVPLLHGDIVITGRDGHGHLDSLTEEQLQHLVNYEPGIMRARTLSRRFARDHRHRRAAFDAASAATPPPWR
;
A
#
# COMPACT_ATOMS: atom_id res chain seq x y z
N MET A 1 20.92 3.76 21.33
CA MET A 1 19.51 3.43 21.61
C MET A 1 18.84 3.27 20.25
N LEU A 2 18.38 2.07 19.88
CA LEU A 2 17.66 1.90 18.62
C LEU A 2 16.27 2.54 18.79
N ASN A 3 15.91 3.49 17.93
CA ASN A 3 14.61 4.15 18.01
C ASN A 3 13.56 3.23 17.37
N LEU A 4 12.48 2.94 18.09
CA LEU A 4 11.36 2.14 17.58
C LEU A 4 10.29 3.09 17.07
N LEU A 5 10.03 3.02 15.78
CA LEU A 5 9.07 3.87 15.10
C LEU A 5 7.69 3.24 15.11
N THR A 6 6.68 3.99 15.54
CA THR A 6 5.28 3.53 15.44
C THR A 6 4.79 3.70 14.00
N THR A 7 4.36 2.62 13.37
CA THR A 7 3.92 2.62 11.97
C THR A 7 2.57 1.91 11.82
N LEU A 8 1.95 2.08 10.66
CA LEU A 8 0.69 1.42 10.30
C LEU A 8 0.94 0.47 9.14
N HIS A 9 0.72 -0.81 9.36
CA HIS A 9 0.74 -1.84 8.32
C HIS A 9 -0.67 -2.05 7.81
N ALA A 10 -0.92 -1.67 6.56
CA ALA A 10 -2.10 -2.07 5.82
C ALA A 10 -1.80 -3.44 5.20
N SER A 11 -2.31 -4.49 5.83
CA SER A 11 -2.05 -5.86 5.40
C SER A 11 -2.84 -6.19 4.14
N HIS A 12 -2.28 -7.08 3.34
CA HIS A 12 -2.95 -7.63 2.15
C HIS A 12 -4.29 -8.32 2.47
N ASN A 13 -4.57 -8.66 3.73
CA ASN A 13 -5.83 -9.28 4.17
C ASN A 13 -6.97 -8.26 4.35
N GLY A 14 -6.69 -6.95 4.24
CA GLY A 14 -7.67 -5.89 4.42
C GLY A 14 -7.76 -5.36 5.85
N GLU A 15 -6.88 -5.77 6.76
CA GLU A 15 -6.80 -5.23 8.12
C GLU A 15 -5.63 -4.26 8.28
N PHE A 16 -5.74 -3.42 9.31
CA PHE A 16 -4.68 -2.53 9.75
C PHE A 16 -4.04 -3.06 11.04
N TYR A 17 -2.72 -3.10 11.06
CA TYR A 17 -1.95 -3.42 12.27
C TYR A 17 -1.05 -2.24 12.63
N ARG A 18 -1.12 -1.80 13.89
CA ARG A 18 -0.09 -0.92 14.45
C ARG A 18 1.17 -1.78 14.67
N THR A 19 2.28 -1.38 14.07
CA THR A 19 3.56 -2.11 14.20
C THR A 19 4.66 -1.17 14.70
N ARG A 20 5.77 -1.77 15.16
CA ARG A 20 6.97 -1.01 15.51
C ARG A 20 8.14 -1.49 14.66
N LEU A 21 8.81 -0.55 14.00
CA LEU A 21 9.90 -0.81 13.06
C LEU A 21 11.10 0.08 13.42
N HIS A 22 12.32 -0.39 13.21
CA HIS A 22 13.52 0.38 13.46
C HIS A 22 13.94 1.19 12.24
N ASP A 23 13.86 0.58 11.06
CA ASP A 23 14.38 1.15 9.82
C ASP A 23 13.68 0.59 8.57
N LEU A 24 14.25 0.89 7.41
CA LEU A 24 13.74 0.45 6.12
C LEU A 24 13.91 -1.07 5.88
N LEU A 25 14.81 -1.75 6.59
CA LEU A 25 14.94 -3.20 6.49
C LEU A 25 13.70 -3.87 7.08
N ASP A 26 13.25 -3.43 8.26
CA ASP A 26 12.02 -3.93 8.88
C ASP A 26 10.79 -3.68 7.99
N VAL A 27 10.74 -2.52 7.32
CA VAL A 27 9.70 -2.20 6.32
C VAL A 27 9.73 -3.22 5.17
N ALA A 28 10.92 -3.51 4.65
CA ALA A 28 11.11 -4.42 3.52
C ALA A 28 10.75 -5.86 3.89
N GLU A 29 11.11 -6.30 5.10
CA GLU A 29 10.72 -7.61 5.64
C GLU A 29 9.21 -7.74 5.75
N LEU A 30 8.52 -6.71 6.26
CA LEU A 30 7.07 -6.72 6.40
C LEU A 30 6.34 -6.75 5.05
N ILE A 31 6.87 -6.05 4.04
CA ILE A 31 6.36 -6.07 2.65
C ILE A 31 6.80 -7.34 1.90
N ARG A 32 7.72 -8.12 2.47
CA ARG A 32 8.34 -9.32 1.87
C ARG A 32 9.04 -8.99 0.56
N GLU A 33 9.79 -7.89 0.55
CA GLU A 33 10.52 -7.37 -0.60
C GLU A 33 11.96 -7.00 -0.19
N SER A 34 12.87 -6.88 -1.16
CA SER A 34 14.20 -6.34 -0.91
C SER A 34 14.14 -4.82 -0.67
N PRO A 35 14.91 -4.24 0.28
CA PRO A 35 14.91 -2.79 0.51
C PRO A 35 15.18 -1.95 -0.75
N ARG A 36 16.03 -2.45 -1.65
CA ARG A 36 16.37 -1.79 -2.94
C ARG A 36 15.25 -1.81 -3.98
N ARG A 37 14.19 -2.57 -3.76
CA ARG A 37 13.05 -2.74 -4.67
C ARG A 37 11.78 -2.09 -4.13
N LEU A 38 11.82 -1.56 -2.91
CA LEU A 38 10.72 -0.77 -2.37
C LEU A 38 10.57 0.52 -3.18
N GLU A 39 9.32 0.90 -3.40
CA GLU A 39 8.94 2.23 -3.84
C GLU A 39 8.16 2.92 -2.74
N SER A 40 8.12 4.25 -2.81
CA SER A 40 7.45 5.08 -1.83
C SER A 40 6.61 6.16 -2.49
N ALA A 41 5.43 6.42 -1.92
CA ALA A 41 4.64 7.60 -2.22
C ALA A 41 4.57 8.51 -0.98
N THR A 42 4.96 9.77 -1.14
CA THR A 42 4.80 10.78 -0.10
C THR A 42 3.45 11.48 -0.25
N THR A 43 2.81 11.74 0.88
CA THR A 43 1.53 12.45 0.94
C THR A 43 1.67 13.92 0.54
N ALA A 44 0.56 14.55 0.16
CA ALA A 44 0.54 15.93 -0.37
C ALA A 44 1.14 16.96 0.59
N HIS A 45 1.01 16.72 1.90
CA HIS A 45 1.57 17.59 2.94
C HIS A 45 2.97 17.17 3.40
N GLY A 46 3.54 16.13 2.80
CA GLY A 46 4.90 15.68 3.09
C GLY A 46 5.06 14.94 4.41
N SER A 47 4.01 14.77 5.21
CA SER A 47 4.10 14.26 6.59
C SER A 47 4.11 12.73 6.73
N LEU A 48 3.73 12.01 5.66
CA LEU A 48 3.63 10.56 5.67
C LEU A 48 4.31 9.96 4.42
N ILE A 49 4.79 8.73 4.58
CA ILE A 49 5.35 7.92 3.49
C ILE A 49 4.62 6.58 3.45
N MET A 50 4.16 6.18 2.27
CA MET A 50 3.63 4.85 2.02
C MET A 50 4.66 4.03 1.24
N TRP A 51 5.11 2.94 1.84
CA TRP A 51 6.09 2.01 1.27
C TRP A 51 5.38 0.78 0.70
N PHE A 52 5.81 0.36 -0.48
CA PHE A 52 5.19 -0.77 -1.19
C PHE A 52 6.15 -1.45 -2.16
N SER A 53 5.84 -2.69 -2.56
CA SER A 53 6.51 -3.34 -3.69
C SER A 53 5.76 -2.98 -4.99
N PRO A 54 6.41 -2.32 -5.96
CA PRO A 54 5.80 -1.96 -7.25
C PRO A 54 5.51 -3.19 -8.13
N ARG A 55 6.09 -4.34 -7.79
CA ARG A 55 5.95 -5.61 -8.53
C ARG A 55 5.11 -6.64 -7.80
N SER A 56 4.35 -6.21 -6.79
CA SER A 56 3.48 -7.08 -6.02
C SER A 56 2.45 -7.80 -6.91
N ARG A 57 2.48 -9.14 -6.84
CA ARG A 57 1.52 -10.03 -7.52
C ARG A 57 0.23 -10.23 -6.72
N SER A 58 0.18 -9.70 -5.49
CA SER A 58 -0.97 -9.79 -4.59
C SER A 58 -2.14 -8.92 -5.08
N LEU A 59 -3.35 -9.20 -4.60
CA LEU A 59 -4.53 -8.39 -4.91
C LEU A 59 -4.38 -6.93 -4.45
N VAL A 60 -5.25 -6.06 -4.97
CA VAL A 60 -5.30 -4.65 -4.56
C VAL A 60 -5.58 -4.57 -3.08
N ASN A 61 -4.74 -3.81 -2.38
CA ASN A 61 -5.00 -3.34 -1.04
C ASN A 61 -5.93 -2.13 -1.13
N LYS A 62 -7.23 -2.38 -0.98
CA LYS A 62 -8.28 -1.36 -1.16
C LYS A 62 -8.12 -0.23 -0.16
N HIS A 63 -7.94 -0.57 1.10
CA HIS A 63 -7.78 0.40 2.18
C HIS A 63 -6.52 1.25 2.00
N ALA A 64 -5.37 0.66 1.67
CA ALA A 64 -4.17 1.45 1.39
C ALA A 64 -4.35 2.37 0.18
N THR A 65 -5.07 1.93 -0.87
CA THR A 65 -5.38 2.78 -2.03
C THR A 65 -6.31 3.94 -1.66
N GLU A 66 -7.28 3.69 -0.79
CA GLU A 66 -8.17 4.73 -0.25
C GLU A 66 -7.40 5.75 0.59
N LEU A 67 -6.47 5.29 1.43
CA LEU A 67 -5.59 6.17 2.19
C LEU A 67 -4.68 6.99 1.29
N LEU A 68 -4.13 6.39 0.22
CA LEU A 68 -3.34 7.12 -0.76
C LEU A 68 -4.18 8.23 -1.39
N LEU A 69 -5.44 7.96 -1.74
CA LEU A 69 -6.37 8.97 -2.23
C LEU A 69 -6.65 10.06 -1.18
N ALA A 70 -6.82 9.69 0.09
CA ALA A 70 -7.09 10.61 1.19
C ALA A 70 -5.96 11.62 1.42
N THR A 71 -4.74 11.14 1.25
CA THR A 71 -3.54 11.83 1.71
C THR A 71 -2.72 12.43 0.56
N THR A 72 -3.19 12.32 -0.69
CA THR A 72 -2.52 12.91 -1.87
C THR A 72 -3.45 13.81 -2.65
N THR A 73 -2.94 14.44 -3.71
CA THR A 73 -3.72 15.27 -4.63
C THR A 73 -4.37 14.46 -5.76
N PHE A 74 -4.26 13.13 -5.75
CA PHE A 74 -4.87 12.31 -6.78
C PHE A 74 -6.39 12.42 -6.76
N SER A 75 -6.99 12.28 -7.94
CA SER A 75 -8.42 12.02 -8.07
C SER A 75 -8.68 10.51 -7.94
N ALA A 76 -9.92 10.13 -7.59
CA ALA A 76 -10.31 8.72 -7.47
C ALA A 76 -10.13 7.93 -8.78
N SER A 77 -10.15 8.60 -9.94
CA SER A 77 -9.89 7.98 -11.25
C SER A 77 -8.40 7.79 -11.55
N GLN A 78 -7.53 8.56 -10.91
CA GLN A 78 -6.09 8.61 -11.23
C GLN A 78 -5.19 8.02 -10.14
N VAL A 79 -5.67 7.89 -8.90
CA VAL A 79 -4.86 7.33 -7.79
C VAL A 79 -4.29 5.96 -8.18
N PRO A 80 -2.99 5.70 -8.00
CA PRO A 80 -2.42 4.37 -8.23
C PRO A 80 -3.13 3.31 -7.39
N LEU A 81 -3.34 2.12 -7.95
CA LEU A 81 -3.83 0.98 -7.16
C LEU A 81 -2.62 0.36 -6.47
N LEU A 82 -2.67 0.29 -5.14
CA LEU A 82 -1.64 -0.35 -4.34
C LEU A 82 -1.95 -1.84 -4.16
N HIS A 83 -0.95 -2.71 -4.22
CA HIS A 83 -1.12 -4.16 -4.20
C HIS A 83 -0.30 -4.81 -3.09
N GLY A 84 -0.89 -5.78 -2.38
CA GLY A 84 -0.23 -6.48 -1.28
C GLY A 84 -0.07 -5.65 -0.02
N ASP A 85 1.00 -5.91 0.73
CA ASP A 85 1.29 -5.23 1.99
C ASP A 85 1.84 -3.83 1.76
N ILE A 86 1.30 -2.88 2.51
CA ILE A 86 1.70 -1.48 2.46
C ILE A 86 2.04 -1.03 3.88
N VAL A 87 3.19 -0.39 4.06
CA VAL A 87 3.61 0.16 5.35
C VAL A 87 3.56 1.67 5.27
N ILE A 88 2.90 2.30 6.24
CA ILE A 88 2.73 3.74 6.33
C ILE A 88 3.50 4.24 7.54
N THR A 89 4.38 5.22 7.31
CA THR A 89 5.22 5.82 8.35
C THR A 89 5.05 7.33 8.36
N GLY A 90 5.47 7.95 9.46
CA GLY A 90 5.72 9.38 9.51
C GLY A 90 6.95 9.76 8.67
N ARG A 91 7.14 11.06 8.53
CA ARG A 91 8.31 11.66 7.89
C ARG A 91 8.83 12.79 8.74
N ASP A 92 10.12 12.72 9.11
CA ASP A 92 10.77 13.80 9.85
C ASP A 92 11.06 15.02 8.97
N GLY A 93 11.57 16.11 9.58
CA GLY A 93 11.94 17.33 8.87
C GLY A 93 13.12 17.17 7.89
N HIS A 94 13.86 16.07 7.96
CA HIS A 94 14.93 15.72 7.03
C HIS A 94 14.47 14.80 5.90
N GLY A 95 13.20 14.38 5.95
CA GLY A 95 12.59 13.53 4.96
C GLY A 95 12.80 12.03 5.20
N HIS A 96 13.32 11.63 6.36
CA HIS A 96 13.51 10.24 6.75
C HIS A 96 12.26 9.63 7.39
N LEU A 97 12.28 8.31 7.48
CA LEU A 97 11.29 7.49 8.19
C LEU A 97 11.16 7.97 9.65
N ASP A 98 9.93 8.25 10.09
CA ASP A 98 9.65 8.61 11.48
C ASP A 98 8.37 7.91 11.98
N SER A 99 8.12 8.01 13.29
CA SER A 99 6.89 7.53 13.91
C SER A 99 5.68 8.31 13.41
N LEU A 100 4.58 7.60 13.21
CA LEU A 100 3.27 8.22 13.14
C LEU A 100 2.91 8.82 14.51
N THR A 101 2.37 10.04 14.50
CA THR A 101 1.70 10.57 15.70
C THR A 101 0.39 9.82 15.93
N GLU A 102 -0.14 9.87 17.14
CA GLU A 102 -1.42 9.22 17.44
C GLU A 102 -2.55 9.85 16.61
N GLU A 103 -2.54 11.16 16.39
CA GLU A 103 -3.53 11.86 15.54
C GLU A 103 -3.46 11.39 14.09
N GLN A 104 -2.26 11.21 13.55
CA GLN A 104 -2.07 10.67 12.19
C GLN A 104 -2.63 9.25 12.11
N LEU A 105 -2.35 8.40 13.08
CA LEU A 105 -2.81 7.02 13.09
C LEU A 105 -4.33 6.93 13.21
N GLN A 106 -4.94 7.74 14.08
CA GLN A 106 -6.40 7.83 14.20
C GLN A 106 -7.04 8.36 12.91
N HIS A 107 -6.44 9.36 12.25
CA HIS A 107 -6.94 9.85 10.97
C HIS A 107 -6.91 8.78 9.88
N LEU A 108 -5.82 8.00 9.82
CA LEU A 108 -5.68 6.92 8.84
C LEU A 108 -6.68 5.79 9.09
N VAL A 109 -6.80 5.28 10.32
CA VAL A 109 -7.67 4.13 10.62
C VAL A 109 -9.16 4.46 10.46
N ASN A 110 -9.56 5.72 10.70
CA ASN A 110 -10.95 6.16 10.61
C ASN A 110 -11.31 6.80 9.26
N TYR A 111 -10.41 6.77 8.27
CA TYR A 111 -10.70 7.36 6.97
C TYR A 111 -11.71 6.53 6.19
N GLU A 112 -12.79 7.19 5.75
CA GLU A 112 -13.73 6.64 4.79
C GLU A 112 -13.88 7.57 3.57
N PRO A 113 -13.74 7.05 2.34
CA PRO A 113 -13.96 7.87 1.15
C PRO A 113 -15.45 8.18 0.97
N GLY A 114 -15.77 9.43 0.62
CA GLY A 114 -17.14 9.79 0.25
C GLY A 114 -17.70 8.94 -0.90
N ILE A 115 -19.02 8.75 -0.92
CA ILE A 115 -19.75 7.79 -1.78
C ILE A 115 -19.29 7.78 -3.25
N MET A 116 -19.11 8.95 -3.86
CA MET A 116 -18.71 9.05 -5.27
C MET A 116 -17.27 8.58 -5.52
N ARG A 117 -16.36 8.85 -4.58
CA ARG A 117 -14.98 8.36 -4.62
C ARG A 117 -14.95 6.85 -4.42
N ALA A 118 -15.68 6.35 -3.42
CA ALA A 118 -15.82 4.92 -3.13
C ALA A 118 -16.38 4.13 -4.34
N ARG A 119 -17.41 4.67 -5.01
CA ARG A 119 -17.99 4.06 -6.21
C ARG A 119 -16.99 4.03 -7.38
N THR A 120 -16.21 5.09 -7.56
CA THR A 120 -15.17 5.14 -8.58
C THR A 120 -14.07 4.11 -8.32
N LEU A 121 -13.56 4.04 -7.08
CA LEU A 121 -12.55 3.06 -6.68
C LEU A 121 -13.06 1.63 -6.82
N SER A 122 -14.29 1.34 -6.39
CA SER A 122 -14.90 0.02 -6.51
C SER A 122 -14.90 -0.50 -7.96
N ARG A 123 -15.22 0.36 -8.93
CA ARG A 123 -15.16 -0.01 -10.36
C ARG A 123 -13.73 -0.30 -10.81
N ARG A 124 -12.74 0.47 -10.33
CA ARG A 124 -11.33 0.29 -10.66
C ARG A 124 -10.77 -1.00 -10.07
N PHE A 125 -11.09 -1.31 -8.81
CA PHE A 125 -10.73 -2.57 -8.16
C PHE A 125 -11.31 -3.77 -8.92
N ALA A 126 -12.59 -3.72 -9.29
CA ALA A 126 -13.21 -4.80 -10.05
C ALA A 126 -12.58 -4.97 -11.45
N ARG A 127 -12.18 -3.87 -12.10
CA ARG A 127 -11.47 -3.91 -13.39
C ARG A 127 -10.08 -4.53 -13.24
N ASP A 128 -9.30 -4.12 -12.24
CA ASP A 128 -7.97 -4.69 -11.96
C ASP A 128 -8.05 -6.20 -11.67
N HIS A 129 -9.00 -6.61 -10.83
CA HIS A 129 -9.23 -8.02 -10.53
C HIS A 129 -9.52 -8.84 -11.79
N ARG A 130 -10.39 -8.33 -12.70
CA ARG A 130 -10.68 -9.00 -13.97
C ARG A 130 -9.44 -9.11 -14.87
N HIS A 131 -8.65 -8.05 -14.99
CA HIS A 131 -7.42 -8.07 -15.80
C HIS A 131 -6.40 -9.07 -15.27
N ARG A 132 -6.18 -9.09 -13.96
CA ARG A 132 -5.25 -10.03 -13.33
C ARG A 132 -5.72 -11.47 -13.45
N ARG A 133 -7.03 -11.71 -13.33
CA ARG A 133 -7.59 -13.05 -13.54
C ARG A 133 -7.36 -13.53 -14.97
N ALA A 134 -7.67 -12.69 -15.96
CA ALA A 134 -7.43 -13.01 -17.36
C ALA A 134 -5.93 -13.27 -17.66
N ALA A 135 -5.03 -12.47 -17.06
CA ALA A 135 -3.58 -12.68 -17.19
C ALA A 135 -3.10 -14.00 -16.56
N PHE A 136 -3.64 -14.36 -15.40
CA PHE A 136 -3.34 -15.65 -14.74
C PHE A 136 -3.83 -16.84 -15.57
N ASP A 137 -5.07 -16.76 -16.08
CA ASP A 137 -5.66 -17.81 -16.90
C ASP A 137 -4.86 -17.98 -18.22
N ALA A 138 -4.45 -16.87 -18.84
CA ALA A 138 -3.60 -16.88 -20.04
C ALA A 138 -2.20 -17.47 -19.79
N ALA A 139 -1.55 -17.12 -18.69
CA ALA A 139 -0.25 -17.67 -18.31
C ALA A 139 -0.33 -19.19 -18.04
N SER A 140 -1.44 -19.62 -17.42
CA SER A 140 -1.70 -21.04 -17.15
C SER A 140 -1.90 -21.82 -18.45
N ALA A 141 -2.64 -21.27 -19.42
CA ALA A 141 -2.84 -21.89 -20.74
C ALA A 141 -1.56 -21.96 -21.59
N ALA A 142 -0.64 -21.01 -21.40
CA ALA A 142 0.64 -20.96 -22.13
C ALA A 142 1.73 -21.89 -21.56
N THR A 143 1.53 -22.45 -20.37
CA THR A 143 2.47 -23.41 -19.77
C THR A 143 2.12 -24.81 -20.26
N PRO A 144 2.89 -25.43 -21.18
CA PRO A 144 2.62 -26.79 -21.62
C PRO A 144 2.77 -27.75 -20.44
N PRO A 145 2.03 -28.88 -20.43
CA PRO A 145 2.15 -29.86 -19.36
C PRO A 145 3.60 -30.35 -19.23
N PRO A 146 4.06 -30.70 -18.01
CA PRO A 146 5.45 -31.07 -17.74
C PRO A 146 5.90 -32.39 -18.39
N TRP A 147 5.03 -33.06 -19.14
CA TRP A 147 5.36 -34.20 -19.97
C TRP A 147 5.16 -33.82 -21.45
N ARG A 148 6.25 -33.42 -22.10
CA ARG A 148 6.46 -33.44 -23.56
C ARG A 148 7.95 -33.64 -23.82
#